data_AF-A0A1J0RBQ2-F1
#
_entry.id   AF-A0A1J0RBQ2-F1
#
_cell.length_a   1.000
_cell.length_b   1.000
_cell.length_c   1.000
_cell.angle_alpha   90.00
_cell.angle_beta   90.00
_cell.angle_gamma   90.00
#
_symmetry.space_group_name_H-M   'P 1'
#
loop_
_entity.id
_entity.type
_entity.pdbx_description
1 polymer ?
#
loop_
_entity_poly.entity_id
_entity_poly.type
_entity_poly.pdbx_seq_one_letter_code
_entity_poly.pdbx_strand_id
1 'polypeptide(L)'
;MWFIFLILALWKPDTANSAGENVNGLEFNVLCHIVNLANAEKIEDVKTNDLETKATKAWEEIDNIFTVTANDSYYAEGPAPPPGATAADGSEKATRLAAWVKKRQDVENQNEEGSTTAKRYVRKARSAMRLDTQHKLDKLFITATKLHGQIANTQSQIDTKEQEIKKALRTALIGGTRAGTGQKPTADVQAFSDNYASGCGGNSGPGKSLANDLVCLCGATTSTDTTTLKMCTNVPAAGGYSQNVASAANALTVCGKPQPICAATAATEEATPETISAAITAFTSTLGQNQDRTTATNKGAYVFGKGENNANECSGGAGSQQSCVNYHAVITTGQAKPLTTAIA
;
A
#
# COMPACT_ATOMS: atom_id res chain seq x y z
N MET A 1 -13.59 -20.95 16.56
CA MET A 1 -12.57 -21.90 17.09
C MET A 1 -11.36 -21.90 16.16
N TRP A 2 -10.75 -20.71 16.00
CA TRP A 2 -9.72 -20.39 15.01
C TRP A 2 -8.66 -19.47 15.65
N PHE A 3 -8.40 -19.71 16.95
CA PHE A 3 -7.54 -18.89 17.81
C PHE A 3 -6.38 -19.68 18.44
N ILE A 4 -6.16 -20.93 18.01
CA ILE A 4 -5.12 -21.82 18.57
C ILE A 4 -3.98 -22.08 17.56
N PHE A 5 -4.17 -21.79 16.27
CA PHE A 5 -3.11 -22.01 15.26
C PHE A 5 -2.07 -20.87 15.16
N LEU A 6 -2.33 -19.69 15.73
CA LEU A 6 -1.38 -18.57 15.75
C LEU A 6 -0.38 -18.62 16.92
N ILE A 7 -0.58 -19.51 17.90
CA ILE A 7 0.31 -19.65 19.07
C ILE A 7 1.35 -20.77 18.85
N LEU A 8 1.16 -21.66 17.88
CA LEU A 8 2.08 -22.78 17.60
C LEU A 8 3.23 -22.46 16.63
N ALA A 9 3.23 -21.28 16.00
CA ALA A 9 4.37 -20.83 15.19
C ALA A 9 5.45 -20.08 16.00
N LEU A 10 5.17 -19.76 17.28
CA LEU A 10 6.05 -18.94 18.12
C LEU A 10 6.86 -19.72 19.16
N TRP A 11 6.75 -21.05 19.25
CA TRP A 11 7.46 -21.81 20.30
C TRP A 11 8.12 -23.11 19.79
N LYS A 12 9.39 -22.98 19.40
CA LYS A 12 10.51 -23.81 19.91
C LYS A 12 11.81 -22.98 19.79
N PRO A 13 12.30 -22.36 20.87
CA PRO A 13 13.72 -22.08 20.96
C PRO A 13 14.39 -23.42 21.25
N ASP A 14 15.05 -24.02 20.26
CA ASP A 14 16.07 -25.03 20.55
C ASP A 14 17.16 -24.33 21.36
N THR A 15 17.02 -24.43 22.68
CA THR A 15 18.01 -24.04 23.67
C THR A 15 19.12 -25.07 23.65
N ALA A 16 20.07 -24.88 22.74
CA ALA A 16 21.39 -25.47 22.84
C ALA A 16 22.41 -24.38 22.54
N ASN A 17 23.18 -24.01 23.56
CA ASN A 17 24.37 -23.16 23.46
C ASN A 17 25.43 -23.83 22.56
N SER A 18 25.24 -23.78 21.23
CA SER A 18 26.36 -23.80 20.30
C SER A 18 26.68 -22.36 19.95
N ALA A 19 27.93 -21.97 20.14
CA ALA A 19 28.43 -20.64 19.84
C ALA A 19 28.06 -20.19 18.40
N GLY A 20 27.14 -19.23 18.28
CA GLY A 20 27.20 -18.20 17.24
C GLY A 20 26.40 -18.32 15.94
N GLU A 21 25.46 -19.24 15.83
CA GLU A 21 24.56 -19.31 14.67
C GLU A 21 23.15 -18.80 15.05
N ASN A 22 22.61 -17.87 14.26
CA ASN A 22 21.25 -17.30 14.30
C ASN A 22 20.84 -16.42 15.51
N VAL A 23 21.74 -15.53 15.95
CA VAL A 23 21.49 -14.61 17.08
C VAL A 23 20.38 -13.56 16.86
N ASN A 24 20.07 -13.24 15.62
CA ASN A 24 19.05 -12.25 15.21
C ASN A 24 17.83 -12.94 14.58
N GLY A 25 17.65 -14.24 14.79
CA GLY A 25 16.63 -15.02 14.08
C GLY A 25 15.20 -14.55 14.34
N LEU A 26 14.92 -14.10 15.57
CA LEU A 26 13.62 -13.55 15.93
C LEU A 26 13.36 -12.23 15.19
N GLU A 27 14.30 -11.28 15.28
CA GLU A 27 14.26 -10.00 14.59
C GLU A 27 14.15 -10.17 13.09
N PHE A 28 14.91 -11.12 12.53
CA PHE A 28 14.89 -11.42 11.11
C PHE A 28 13.52 -11.93 10.68
N ASN A 29 12.91 -12.85 11.45
CA ASN A 29 11.58 -13.35 11.16
C ASN A 29 10.54 -12.23 11.19
N VAL A 30 10.54 -11.40 12.24
CA VAL A 30 9.65 -10.23 12.35
C VAL A 30 9.83 -9.31 11.15
N LEU A 31 11.06 -8.96 10.81
CA LEU A 31 11.34 -8.06 9.68
C LEU A 31 10.97 -8.69 8.33
N CYS A 32 11.13 -10.00 8.16
CA CYS A 32 10.69 -10.71 6.96
C CYS A 32 9.17 -10.66 6.77
N HIS A 33 8.38 -10.76 7.84
CA HIS A 33 6.93 -10.58 7.75
C HIS A 33 6.56 -9.17 7.25
N ILE A 34 7.21 -8.14 7.80
CA ILE A 34 6.98 -6.73 7.41
C ILE A 34 7.42 -6.50 5.96
N VAL A 35 8.60 -7.00 5.59
CA VAL A 35 9.15 -6.92 4.22
C VAL A 35 8.23 -7.62 3.23
N ASN A 36 7.70 -8.81 3.56
CA ASN A 36 6.79 -9.53 2.66
C ASN A 36 5.44 -8.83 2.51
N LEU A 37 4.88 -8.29 3.59
CA LEU A 37 3.65 -7.47 3.56
C LEU A 37 3.85 -6.27 2.61
N ALA A 38 4.92 -5.50 2.80
CA ALA A 38 5.19 -4.34 1.96
C ALA A 38 5.54 -4.72 0.51
N ASN A 39 6.27 -5.81 0.31
CA ASN A 39 6.68 -6.28 -1.00
C ASN A 39 5.51 -6.86 -1.82
N ALA A 40 4.51 -7.46 -1.19
CA ALA A 40 3.42 -8.09 -1.90
C ALA A 40 2.45 -7.08 -2.54
N GLU A 41 2.31 -5.89 -1.95
CA GLU A 41 1.33 -4.87 -2.37
C GLU A 41 -0.10 -5.41 -2.50
N LYS A 42 -0.41 -6.47 -1.74
CA LYS A 42 -1.75 -7.04 -1.67
C LYS A 42 -2.58 -6.18 -0.74
N ILE A 43 -3.40 -5.32 -1.32
CA ILE A 43 -4.36 -4.50 -0.57
C ILE A 43 -5.68 -5.24 -0.62
N GLU A 44 -6.40 -5.28 0.50
CA GLU A 44 -7.75 -5.84 0.54
C GLU A 44 -8.61 -5.14 -0.51
N ASP A 45 -9.23 -5.94 -1.40
CA ASP A 45 -10.14 -5.39 -2.39
C ASP A 45 -11.47 -5.05 -1.71
N VAL A 46 -11.59 -3.80 -1.30
CA VAL A 46 -12.82 -3.26 -0.70
C VAL A 46 -13.87 -2.91 -1.77
N LYS A 47 -13.56 -3.09 -3.06
CA LYS A 47 -14.56 -2.87 -4.11
C LYS A 47 -15.60 -3.98 -4.02
N THR A 48 -16.85 -3.58 -3.90
CA THR A 48 -17.95 -4.52 -4.09
C THR A 48 -18.03 -4.86 -5.56
N ASN A 49 -17.58 -6.06 -5.91
CA ASN A 49 -17.62 -6.58 -7.28
C ASN A 49 -19.01 -6.28 -7.87
N ASP A 50 -19.02 -5.55 -8.99
CA ASP A 50 -20.20 -5.23 -9.82
C ASP A 50 -21.15 -4.13 -9.27
N LEU A 51 -20.87 -3.47 -8.14
CA LEU A 51 -21.75 -2.38 -7.66
C LEU A 51 -21.76 -1.18 -8.61
N GLU A 52 -20.59 -0.76 -9.10
CA GLU A 52 -20.49 0.35 -10.06
C GLU A 52 -21.23 0.02 -11.35
N THR A 53 -20.96 -1.14 -11.95
CA THR A 53 -21.63 -1.58 -13.18
C THR A 53 -23.14 -1.68 -13.01
N LYS A 54 -23.63 -2.22 -11.88
CA LYS A 54 -25.07 -2.26 -11.57
C LYS A 54 -25.65 -0.86 -11.38
N ALA A 55 -24.95 0.02 -10.67
CA ALA A 55 -25.39 1.39 -10.43
C ALA A 55 -25.43 2.21 -11.73
N THR A 56 -24.43 2.06 -12.60
CA THR A 56 -24.40 2.67 -13.94
C THR A 56 -25.57 2.17 -14.78
N LYS A 57 -25.79 0.85 -14.88
CA LYS A 57 -26.94 0.30 -15.64
C LYS A 57 -28.29 0.80 -15.11
N ALA A 58 -28.45 0.83 -13.78
CA ALA A 58 -29.68 1.31 -13.17
C ALA A 58 -29.89 2.82 -13.41
N TRP A 59 -28.81 3.61 -13.35
CA TRP A 59 -28.86 5.02 -13.67
C TRP A 59 -29.16 5.27 -15.15
N GLU A 60 -28.53 4.53 -16.06
CA GLU A 60 -28.78 4.60 -17.51
C GLU A 60 -30.24 4.31 -17.85
N GLU A 61 -30.84 3.30 -17.23
CA GLU A 61 -32.27 3.01 -17.41
C GLU A 61 -33.14 4.21 -16.98
N ILE A 62 -32.85 4.80 -15.82
CA ILE A 62 -33.59 5.97 -15.31
C ILE A 62 -33.36 7.20 -16.20
N ASP A 63 -32.14 7.40 -16.69
CA ASP A 63 -31.77 8.50 -17.60
C ASP A 63 -32.45 8.35 -18.97
N ASN A 64 -32.54 7.14 -19.50
CA ASN A 64 -33.25 6.86 -20.75
C ASN A 64 -34.76 7.12 -20.60
N ILE A 65 -35.38 6.62 -19.52
CA ILE A 65 -36.79 6.90 -19.20
C ILE A 65 -37.01 8.40 -19.03
N PHE A 66 -36.13 9.10 -18.29
CA PHE A 66 -36.24 10.54 -18.12
C PHE A 66 -36.12 11.27 -19.46
N THR A 67 -35.17 10.88 -20.31
CA THR A 67 -34.96 11.46 -21.64
C THR A 67 -36.21 11.38 -22.51
N VAL A 68 -36.81 10.19 -22.64
CA VAL A 68 -38.02 10.01 -23.47
C VAL A 68 -39.28 10.57 -22.83
N THR A 69 -39.22 11.04 -21.58
CA THR A 69 -40.35 11.65 -20.86
C THR A 69 -40.14 13.11 -20.50
N ALA A 70 -38.98 13.69 -20.81
CA ALA A 70 -38.61 15.06 -20.46
C ALA A 70 -39.52 16.10 -21.12
N ASN A 71 -39.49 17.34 -20.62
CA ASN A 71 -40.16 18.45 -21.31
C ASN A 71 -39.56 18.70 -22.71
N ASP A 72 -40.26 19.44 -23.58
CA ASP A 72 -39.87 19.57 -24.98
C ASP A 72 -38.55 20.32 -25.18
N SER A 73 -38.24 21.28 -24.32
CA SER A 73 -36.96 21.99 -24.35
C SER A 73 -35.79 21.06 -24.02
N TYR A 74 -35.86 20.32 -22.91
CA TYR A 74 -34.83 19.34 -22.56
C TYR A 74 -34.76 18.22 -23.58
N TYR A 75 -35.88 17.79 -24.14
CA TYR A 75 -35.89 16.79 -25.20
C TYR A 75 -35.17 17.28 -26.46
N ALA A 76 -35.44 18.50 -26.90
CA ALA A 76 -34.82 19.07 -28.10
C ALA A 76 -33.33 19.38 -27.88
N GLU A 77 -32.97 19.94 -26.73
CA GLU A 77 -31.68 20.61 -26.52
C GLU A 77 -30.77 19.93 -25.49
N GLY A 78 -31.30 19.00 -24.70
CA GLY A 78 -30.57 18.28 -23.67
C GLY A 78 -30.26 19.11 -22.42
N PRO A 79 -29.36 18.61 -21.55
CA PRO A 79 -28.96 19.32 -20.35
C PRO A 79 -28.28 20.65 -20.69
N ALA A 80 -28.73 21.72 -20.04
CA ALA A 80 -28.10 23.03 -20.14
C ALA A 80 -26.68 23.01 -19.56
N PRO A 81 -25.77 23.89 -20.04
CA PRO A 81 -24.45 24.04 -19.44
C PRO A 81 -24.55 24.43 -17.95
N PRO A 82 -23.57 24.03 -17.12
CA PRO A 82 -23.56 24.43 -15.72
C PRO A 82 -23.50 25.96 -15.58
N PRO A 83 -24.17 26.53 -14.54
CA PRO A 83 -24.14 27.97 -14.29
C PRO A 83 -22.69 28.45 -14.06
N GLY A 84 -22.26 29.49 -14.80
CA GLY A 84 -20.91 30.05 -14.68
C GLY A 84 -19.89 29.49 -15.68
N ALA A 85 -20.26 28.53 -16.54
CA ALA A 85 -19.49 28.25 -17.75
C ALA A 85 -19.46 29.51 -18.63
N THR A 86 -18.31 29.85 -19.22
CA THR A 86 -18.24 30.84 -20.30
C THR A 86 -19.28 30.47 -21.36
N ALA A 87 -20.00 31.46 -21.88
CA ALA A 87 -21.01 31.22 -22.91
C ALA A 87 -20.37 30.38 -24.02
N ALA A 88 -20.83 29.14 -24.16
CA ALA A 88 -20.31 28.21 -25.15
C ALA A 88 -20.33 28.90 -26.51
N ASP A 89 -19.22 28.86 -27.24
CA ASP A 89 -19.21 29.42 -28.58
C ASP A 89 -20.23 28.68 -29.47
N GLY A 90 -20.57 29.27 -30.62
CA GLY A 90 -21.56 28.67 -31.52
C GLY A 90 -21.23 27.23 -31.94
N SER A 91 -19.94 26.87 -31.98
CA SER A 91 -19.46 25.54 -32.36
C SER A 91 -19.58 24.51 -31.24
N GLU A 92 -19.29 24.90 -30.00
CA GLU A 92 -19.43 24.08 -28.80
C GLU A 92 -20.91 23.76 -28.54
N LYS A 93 -21.79 24.76 -28.70
CA LYS A 93 -23.24 24.56 -28.61
C LYS A 93 -23.72 23.57 -29.68
N ALA A 94 -23.31 23.75 -30.94
CA ALA A 94 -23.70 22.85 -32.03
C ALA A 94 -23.23 21.41 -31.78
N THR A 95 -21.99 21.23 -31.30
CA THR A 95 -21.43 19.91 -30.96
C THR A 95 -22.21 19.23 -29.84
N ARG A 96 -22.55 19.97 -28.77
CA ARG A 96 -23.37 19.46 -27.67
C ARG A 96 -24.76 19.02 -28.14
N LEU A 97 -25.43 19.85 -28.95
CA LEU A 97 -26.75 19.51 -29.50
C LEU A 97 -26.67 18.26 -30.39
N ALA A 98 -25.66 18.17 -31.26
CA ALA A 98 -25.48 17.00 -32.12
C ALA A 98 -25.26 15.71 -31.30
N ALA A 99 -24.41 15.77 -30.27
CA ALA A 99 -24.19 14.65 -29.36
C ALA A 99 -25.47 14.25 -28.61
N TRP A 100 -26.25 15.23 -28.16
CA TRP A 100 -27.53 14.99 -27.51
C TRP A 100 -28.55 14.33 -28.44
N VAL A 101 -28.74 14.87 -29.65
CA VAL A 101 -29.66 14.31 -30.66
C VAL A 101 -29.27 12.88 -30.97
N LYS A 102 -27.97 12.60 -31.15
CA LYS A 102 -27.46 11.24 -31.36
C LYS A 102 -27.80 10.32 -30.19
N LYS A 103 -27.49 10.72 -28.95
CA LYS A 103 -27.83 9.93 -27.75
C LYS A 103 -29.33 9.60 -27.70
N ARG A 104 -30.19 10.58 -27.97
CA ARG A 104 -31.64 10.33 -28.00
C ARG A 104 -32.04 9.34 -29.08
N GLN A 105 -31.52 9.50 -30.30
CA GLN A 105 -31.78 8.58 -31.39
C GLN A 105 -31.32 7.16 -31.03
N ASP A 106 -30.16 7.02 -30.39
CA ASP A 106 -29.65 5.74 -29.92
C ASP A 106 -30.62 5.11 -28.91
N VAL A 107 -31.15 5.89 -27.96
CA VAL A 107 -32.17 5.45 -26.99
C VAL A 107 -33.48 5.03 -27.68
N GLU A 108 -34.03 5.87 -28.56
CA GLU A 108 -35.28 5.56 -29.29
C GLU A 108 -35.14 4.36 -30.23
N ASN A 109 -33.93 4.10 -30.72
CA ASN A 109 -33.66 2.97 -31.60
C ASN A 109 -33.50 1.65 -30.84
N GLN A 110 -33.31 1.67 -29.51
CA GLN A 110 -33.19 0.44 -28.73
C GLN A 110 -34.49 -0.37 -28.80
N ASN A 111 -34.34 -1.65 -29.11
CA ASN A 111 -35.42 -2.59 -29.07
C ASN A 111 -35.47 -3.31 -27.73
N GLU A 112 -36.62 -3.86 -27.40
CA GLU A 112 -36.75 -4.81 -26.30
C GLU A 112 -35.84 -6.03 -26.52
N GLU A 113 -35.40 -6.65 -25.42
CA GLU A 113 -34.56 -7.84 -25.50
C GLU A 113 -35.29 -8.97 -26.24
N GLY A 114 -34.64 -9.54 -27.26
CA GLY A 114 -35.23 -10.55 -28.14
C GLY A 114 -36.14 -10.01 -29.25
N SER A 115 -36.27 -8.69 -29.40
CA SER A 115 -37.12 -8.07 -30.43
C SER A 115 -36.32 -7.29 -31.48
N THR A 116 -36.72 -7.40 -32.74
CA THR A 116 -36.18 -6.58 -33.84
C THR A 116 -37.07 -5.38 -34.17
N THR A 117 -38.29 -5.33 -33.64
CA THR A 117 -39.31 -4.34 -34.02
C THR A 117 -39.93 -3.60 -32.84
N ALA A 118 -40.02 -4.22 -31.66
CA ALA A 118 -40.61 -3.58 -30.48
C ALA A 118 -39.58 -2.64 -29.84
N LYS A 119 -39.93 -1.35 -29.74
CA LYS A 119 -39.07 -0.32 -29.14
C LYS A 119 -39.14 -0.39 -27.62
N ARG A 120 -37.96 -0.42 -26.99
CA ARG A 120 -37.82 -0.43 -25.52
C ARG A 120 -38.24 0.90 -24.91
N TYR A 121 -37.93 2.00 -25.59
CA TYR A 121 -38.28 3.35 -25.15
C TYR A 121 -39.11 4.06 -26.22
N VAL A 122 -40.23 4.63 -25.80
CA VAL A 122 -41.11 5.41 -26.68
C VAL A 122 -41.33 6.79 -26.05
N ARG A 123 -41.16 7.84 -26.85
CA ARG A 123 -41.39 9.22 -26.43
C ARG A 123 -42.83 9.40 -25.93
N LYS A 124 -42.96 9.88 -24.70
CA LYS A 124 -44.22 10.37 -24.14
C LYS A 124 -44.02 11.79 -23.63
N ALA A 125 -44.66 12.75 -24.28
CA ALA A 125 -44.52 14.16 -23.92
C ALA A 125 -44.89 14.38 -22.45
N ARG A 126 -44.08 15.18 -21.74
CA ARG A 126 -44.28 15.48 -20.31
C ARG A 126 -45.67 16.02 -20.01
N SER A 127 -46.17 16.89 -20.88
CA SER A 127 -47.49 17.53 -20.81
C SER A 127 -48.65 16.53 -20.85
N ALA A 128 -48.44 15.33 -21.41
CA ALA A 128 -49.44 14.26 -21.46
C ALA A 128 -49.48 13.40 -20.18
N MET A 129 -48.66 13.72 -19.17
CA MET A 129 -48.59 12.99 -17.90
C MET A 129 -49.26 13.77 -16.78
N ARG A 130 -49.82 13.05 -15.79
CA ARG A 130 -50.29 13.68 -14.55
C ARG A 130 -49.15 14.36 -13.81
N LEU A 131 -49.42 15.50 -13.18
CA LEU A 131 -48.43 16.30 -12.47
C LEU A 131 -47.67 15.51 -11.39
N ASP A 132 -48.36 14.61 -10.68
CA ASP A 132 -47.73 13.76 -9.66
C ASP A 132 -46.75 12.75 -10.26
N THR A 133 -47.01 12.25 -11.48
CA THR A 133 -46.10 11.37 -12.22
C THR A 133 -44.87 12.14 -12.68
N GLN A 134 -45.06 13.37 -13.15
CA GLN A 134 -43.96 14.25 -13.53
C GLN A 134 -43.01 14.46 -12.33
N HIS A 135 -43.53 14.93 -11.19
CA HIS A 135 -42.70 15.16 -10.01
C HIS A 135 -41.97 13.90 -9.52
N LYS A 136 -42.58 12.72 -9.62
CA LYS A 136 -41.92 11.45 -9.29
C LYS A 136 -40.75 11.14 -10.23
N LEU A 137 -40.93 11.34 -11.54
CA LEU A 137 -39.87 11.14 -12.53
C LEU A 137 -38.71 12.12 -12.31
N ASP A 138 -39.00 13.39 -12.03
CA ASP A 138 -37.96 14.39 -11.70
C ASP A 138 -37.17 13.98 -10.46
N LYS A 139 -37.89 13.64 -9.37
CA LYS A 139 -37.27 13.23 -8.12
C LYS A 139 -36.42 11.97 -8.30
N LEU A 140 -36.92 10.98 -9.05
CA LEU A 140 -36.19 9.75 -9.34
C LEU A 140 -34.90 10.04 -10.12
N PHE A 141 -34.99 10.82 -11.20
CA PHE A 141 -33.83 11.18 -12.02
C PHE A 141 -32.77 11.97 -11.23
N ILE A 142 -33.19 12.97 -10.46
CA ILE A 142 -32.29 13.78 -9.62
C ILE A 142 -31.59 12.89 -8.58
N THR A 143 -32.35 12.01 -7.92
CA THR A 143 -31.80 11.11 -6.89
C THR A 143 -30.81 10.11 -7.50
N ALA A 144 -31.19 9.47 -8.62
CA ALA A 144 -30.34 8.52 -9.30
C ALA A 144 -29.04 9.16 -9.80
N THR A 145 -29.13 10.36 -10.42
CA THR A 145 -27.95 11.09 -10.91
C THR A 145 -27.02 11.48 -9.77
N LYS A 146 -27.56 11.92 -8.63
CA LYS A 146 -26.76 12.21 -7.43
C LYS A 146 -26.05 10.96 -6.92
N LEU A 147 -26.76 9.84 -6.78
CA LEU A 147 -26.18 8.58 -6.28
C LEU A 147 -25.12 8.03 -7.24
N HIS A 148 -25.38 8.04 -8.55
CA HIS A 148 -24.41 7.63 -9.56
C HIS A 148 -23.11 8.46 -9.47
N GLY A 149 -23.23 9.79 -9.35
CA GLY A 149 -22.07 10.67 -9.13
C GLY A 149 -21.33 10.38 -7.82
N GLN A 150 -22.04 10.07 -6.73
CA GLN A 150 -21.43 9.70 -5.45
C GLN A 150 -20.67 8.37 -5.52
N ILE A 151 -21.22 7.37 -6.22
CA ILE A 151 -20.56 6.07 -6.42
C ILE A 151 -19.28 6.25 -7.24
N ALA A 152 -19.34 6.94 -8.38
CA ALA A 152 -18.17 7.22 -9.21
C ALA A 152 -17.09 8.00 -8.44
N ASN A 153 -17.49 9.02 -7.67
CA ASN A 153 -16.55 9.77 -6.83
C ASN A 153 -15.90 8.89 -5.75
N THR A 154 -16.69 8.05 -5.08
CA THR A 154 -16.17 7.12 -4.05
C THR A 154 -15.19 6.14 -4.67
N GLN A 155 -15.48 5.62 -5.87
CA GLN A 155 -14.59 4.71 -6.59
C GLN A 155 -13.26 5.39 -6.94
N SER A 156 -13.30 6.61 -7.46
CA SER A 156 -12.10 7.40 -7.73
C SER A 156 -11.28 7.67 -6.45
N GLN A 157 -11.93 7.87 -5.31
CA GLN A 157 -11.26 8.04 -4.03
C GLN A 157 -10.59 6.75 -3.56
N ILE A 158 -11.26 5.60 -3.70
CA ILE A 158 -10.68 4.27 -3.40
C ILE A 158 -9.43 4.04 -4.25
N ASP A 159 -9.51 4.28 -5.56
CA ASP A 159 -8.37 4.09 -6.48
C ASP A 159 -7.19 5.00 -6.11
N THR A 160 -7.48 6.25 -5.74
CA THR A 160 -6.46 7.20 -5.26
C THR A 160 -5.81 6.70 -3.97
N LYS A 161 -6.62 6.19 -3.02
CA LYS A 161 -6.11 5.67 -1.75
C LYS A 161 -5.30 4.39 -1.94
N GLU A 162 -5.69 3.51 -2.85
CA GLU A 162 -4.89 2.33 -3.20
C GLU A 162 -3.50 2.73 -3.72
N GLN A 163 -3.43 3.75 -4.57
CA GLN A 163 -2.15 4.30 -5.05
C GLN A 163 -1.33 4.93 -3.91
N GLU A 164 -1.96 5.66 -2.99
CA GLU A 164 -1.29 6.22 -1.83
C GLU A 164 -0.71 5.13 -0.91
N ILE A 165 -1.47 4.04 -0.68
CA ILE A 165 -1.00 2.88 0.10
C ILE A 165 0.18 2.21 -0.60
N LYS A 166 0.08 1.93 -1.91
CA LYS A 166 1.20 1.35 -2.68
C LYS A 166 2.44 2.24 -2.62
N LYS A 167 2.27 3.55 -2.75
CA LYS A 167 3.36 4.53 -2.60
C LYS A 167 4.01 4.41 -1.22
N ALA A 168 3.22 4.40 -0.15
CA ALA A 168 3.73 4.29 1.21
C ALA A 168 4.47 2.97 1.45
N LEU A 169 3.90 1.83 1.03
CA LEU A 169 4.54 0.51 1.13
C LEU A 169 5.86 0.44 0.36
N ARG A 170 5.90 0.98 -0.87
CA ARG A 170 7.13 1.06 -1.67
C ARG A 170 8.20 1.93 -1.01
N THR A 171 7.82 3.11 -0.53
CA THR A 171 8.74 4.01 0.17
C THR A 171 9.23 3.38 1.48
N ALA A 172 8.39 2.70 2.24
CA ALA A 172 8.81 1.97 3.43
C ALA A 172 9.78 0.84 3.08
N LEU A 173 9.50 0.05 2.03
CA LEU A 173 10.31 -1.10 1.64
C LEU A 173 11.69 -0.70 1.11
N ILE A 174 11.75 0.25 0.17
CA ILE A 174 12.96 0.57 -0.60
C ILE A 174 13.35 2.05 -0.54
N GLY A 175 12.84 2.81 0.43
CA GLY A 175 13.19 4.21 0.67
C GLY A 175 12.78 5.15 -0.46
N GLY A 176 13.15 6.42 -0.32
CA GLY A 176 12.99 7.46 -1.35
C GLY A 176 11.53 7.77 -1.73
N THR A 177 11.37 8.66 -2.70
CA THR A 177 10.04 8.99 -3.24
C THR A 177 9.67 7.97 -4.31
N ARG A 178 8.70 7.10 -4.00
CA ARG A 178 8.19 6.08 -4.94
C ARG A 178 6.81 6.46 -5.47
N ALA A 179 6.52 6.05 -6.70
CA ALA A 179 5.17 6.16 -7.25
C ALA A 179 4.34 4.96 -6.78
N GLY A 180 3.05 5.17 -6.54
CA GLY A 180 2.09 4.10 -6.25
C GLY A 180 1.48 3.44 -7.48
N THR A 181 1.70 4.03 -8.66
CA THR A 181 1.21 3.55 -9.95
C THR A 181 2.27 2.71 -10.67
N GLY A 182 1.83 1.92 -11.66
CA GLY A 182 2.72 1.13 -12.51
C GLY A 182 3.43 -0.03 -11.81
N GLN A 183 4.39 -0.60 -12.53
CA GLN A 183 5.19 -1.72 -12.03
C GLN A 183 6.00 -1.28 -10.81
N LYS A 184 6.00 -2.13 -9.77
CA LYS A 184 6.79 -1.90 -8.57
C LYS A 184 8.28 -1.83 -8.92
N PRO A 185 8.98 -0.75 -8.56
CA PRO A 185 10.41 -0.64 -8.79
C PRO A 185 11.20 -1.67 -7.95
N THR A 186 12.34 -2.10 -8.46
CA THR A 186 13.33 -2.84 -7.67
C THR A 186 14.07 -1.91 -6.71
N ALA A 187 14.66 -2.46 -5.65
CA ALA A 187 15.53 -1.68 -4.77
C ALA A 187 16.70 -1.06 -5.58
N ASP A 188 17.04 0.18 -5.25
CA ASP A 188 18.17 0.93 -5.80
C ASP A 188 19.03 1.48 -4.65
N VAL A 189 20.12 2.17 -4.98
CA VAL A 189 21.03 2.72 -3.97
C VAL A 189 20.37 3.75 -3.04
N GLN A 190 19.25 4.36 -3.41
CA GLN A 190 18.55 5.33 -2.55
C GLN A 190 17.89 4.66 -1.33
N ALA A 191 17.64 3.35 -1.40
CA ALA A 191 17.12 2.57 -0.29
C ALA A 191 18.11 2.51 0.88
N PHE A 192 19.41 2.68 0.62
CA PHE A 192 20.49 2.39 1.56
C PHE A 192 21.27 3.64 1.97
N SER A 193 21.95 3.58 3.10
CA SER A 193 22.95 4.58 3.50
C SER A 193 24.34 4.24 2.97
N ASP A 194 25.24 5.24 3.04
CA ASP A 194 26.58 5.16 2.45
C ASP A 194 27.53 4.20 3.18
N ASN A 195 27.22 3.77 4.41
CA ASN A 195 27.94 2.72 5.11
C ASN A 195 27.10 2.17 6.27
N TYR A 196 27.57 1.08 6.88
CA TYR A 196 26.91 0.43 8.00
C TYR A 196 26.66 1.38 9.17
N ALA A 197 27.68 2.11 9.64
CA ALA A 197 27.54 2.97 10.82
C ALA A 197 26.48 4.07 10.63
N SER A 198 26.42 4.69 9.45
CA SER A 198 25.41 5.71 9.13
C SER A 198 24.05 5.12 8.71
N GLY A 199 24.00 3.85 8.30
CA GLY A 199 22.78 3.14 7.93
C GLY A 199 22.07 2.49 9.11
N CYS A 200 22.83 2.04 10.10
CA CYS A 200 22.35 1.19 11.18
C CYS A 200 22.29 1.91 12.52
N GLY A 201 22.62 3.20 12.56
CA GLY A 201 22.51 4.06 13.74
C GLY A 201 22.41 5.55 13.37
N GLY A 202 22.27 6.40 14.38
CA GLY A 202 22.08 7.84 14.20
C GLY A 202 20.66 8.23 13.80
N ASN A 203 20.49 9.45 13.28
CA ASN A 203 19.16 10.06 13.06
C ASN A 203 18.56 9.78 11.68
N SER A 204 19.36 9.31 10.72
CA SER A 204 18.96 9.24 9.30
C SER A 204 19.09 7.85 8.67
N GLY A 205 19.74 6.90 9.36
CA GLY A 205 19.91 5.52 8.90
C GLY A 205 18.76 4.61 9.30
N PRO A 206 18.54 4.38 10.61
CA PRO A 206 17.47 3.53 11.11
C PRO A 206 16.11 3.93 10.55
N GLY A 207 15.39 2.99 9.95
CA GLY A 207 14.06 3.26 9.38
C GLY A 207 14.09 4.01 8.04
N LYS A 208 15.28 4.24 7.43
CA LYS A 208 15.39 4.81 6.08
C LYS A 208 14.63 3.98 5.06
N SER A 209 14.73 2.66 5.18
CA SER A 209 13.91 1.67 4.48
C SER A 209 14.01 0.32 5.19
N LEU A 210 13.00 -0.53 5.02
CA LEU A 210 13.02 -1.90 5.52
C LEU A 210 14.16 -2.70 4.88
N ALA A 211 14.50 -2.43 3.61
CA ALA A 211 15.64 -3.04 2.94
C ALA A 211 16.97 -2.66 3.61
N ASN A 212 17.16 -1.39 4.00
CA ASN A 212 18.33 -0.94 4.75
C ASN A 212 18.40 -1.61 6.13
N ASP A 213 17.29 -1.63 6.86
CA ASP A 213 17.22 -2.24 8.18
C ASP A 213 17.50 -3.75 8.12
N LEU A 214 17.06 -4.43 7.06
CA LEU A 214 17.34 -5.84 6.81
C LEU A 214 18.83 -6.08 6.54
N VAL A 215 19.48 -5.20 5.76
CA VAL A 215 20.93 -5.24 5.54
C VAL A 215 21.69 -4.95 6.82
N CYS A 216 21.23 -4.02 7.65
CA CYS A 216 21.84 -3.73 8.93
C CYS A 216 21.76 -4.91 9.90
N LEU A 217 20.63 -5.60 9.94
CA LEU A 217 20.44 -6.75 10.80
C LEU A 217 21.28 -7.96 10.40
N CYS A 218 21.50 -8.16 9.09
CA CYS A 218 22.10 -9.38 8.56
C CYS A 218 23.50 -9.21 7.95
N GLY A 219 23.91 -8.00 7.63
CA GLY A 219 25.22 -7.66 7.06
C GLY A 219 26.21 -7.16 8.12
N ALA A 220 27.45 -6.88 7.70
CA ALA A 220 28.51 -6.36 8.56
C ALA A 220 29.41 -5.35 7.81
N THR A 221 30.18 -4.56 8.56
CA THR A 221 31.03 -3.47 8.03
C THR A 221 32.27 -3.97 7.30
N THR A 222 32.85 -5.08 7.74
CA THR A 222 34.18 -5.55 7.25
C THR A 222 34.20 -7.01 6.80
N SER A 223 33.15 -7.77 7.10
CA SER A 223 33.06 -9.19 6.74
C SER A 223 32.26 -9.38 5.45
N THR A 224 32.83 -10.16 4.54
CA THR A 224 32.10 -10.78 3.41
C THR A 224 31.78 -12.25 3.67
N ASP A 225 32.08 -12.76 4.87
CA ASP A 225 31.90 -14.18 5.16
C ASP A 225 30.41 -14.57 5.10
N THR A 226 30.15 -15.71 4.48
CA THR A 226 28.87 -16.43 4.47
C THR A 226 28.29 -16.63 5.87
N THR A 227 29.13 -16.72 6.92
CA THR A 227 28.71 -16.83 8.32
C THR A 227 28.00 -15.57 8.84
N THR A 228 28.18 -14.43 8.20
CA THR A 228 27.48 -13.18 8.55
C THR A 228 25.98 -13.32 8.36
N LEU A 229 25.50 -13.94 7.27
CA LEU A 229 24.08 -14.20 7.08
C LEU A 229 23.52 -15.17 8.12
N LYS A 230 24.35 -16.12 8.59
CA LYS A 230 23.95 -17.06 9.64
C LYS A 230 23.52 -16.37 10.92
N MET A 231 23.88 -15.10 11.14
CA MET A 231 23.36 -14.33 12.27
C MET A 231 21.83 -14.13 12.20
N CYS A 232 21.26 -14.05 11.00
CA CYS A 232 19.82 -13.85 10.79
C CYS A 232 19.06 -15.14 10.48
N THR A 233 19.72 -16.13 9.86
CA THR A 233 19.02 -17.32 9.40
C THR A 233 19.98 -18.48 9.14
N ASN A 234 19.52 -19.69 9.47
CA ASN A 234 20.22 -20.93 9.11
C ASN A 234 19.93 -21.38 7.66
N VAL A 235 19.03 -20.69 6.96
CA VAL A 235 18.74 -20.97 5.55
C VAL A 235 19.94 -20.55 4.69
N PRO A 236 20.54 -21.46 3.92
CA PRO A 236 21.69 -21.11 3.10
C PRO A 236 21.30 -20.15 1.98
N ALA A 237 22.04 -19.05 1.83
CA ALA A 237 22.00 -18.23 0.62
C ALA A 237 23.07 -18.72 -0.38
N ALA A 238 22.66 -18.95 -1.63
CA ALA A 238 23.58 -19.32 -2.69
C ALA A 238 24.72 -18.29 -2.82
N GLY A 239 25.96 -18.78 -2.69
CA GLY A 239 27.18 -17.97 -2.78
C GLY A 239 27.44 -17.01 -1.61
N GLY A 240 26.62 -17.04 -0.55
CA GLY A 240 26.76 -16.17 0.63
C GLY A 240 26.84 -14.67 0.30
N TYR A 241 27.49 -13.89 1.17
CA TYR A 241 27.82 -12.49 0.87
C TYR A 241 29.10 -12.40 0.04
N SER A 242 29.11 -11.48 -0.93
CA SER A 242 30.31 -11.14 -1.71
C SER A 242 30.82 -9.74 -1.39
N GLN A 243 30.08 -8.99 -0.57
CA GLN A 243 30.33 -7.59 -0.24
C GLN A 243 30.03 -7.34 1.25
N ASN A 244 30.74 -6.39 1.84
CA ASN A 244 30.44 -5.81 3.15
C ASN A 244 29.56 -4.55 2.99
N VAL A 245 28.97 -4.04 4.06
CA VAL A 245 28.12 -2.84 4.01
C VAL A 245 28.97 -1.55 4.10
N ALA A 246 29.92 -1.39 3.18
CA ALA A 246 30.82 -0.24 3.11
C ALA A 246 30.35 0.88 2.16
N SER A 247 29.30 0.63 1.38
CA SER A 247 28.68 1.56 0.44
C SER A 247 27.21 1.23 0.22
N ALA A 248 26.41 2.18 -0.27
CA ALA A 248 25.02 1.92 -0.66
C ALA A 248 24.91 0.87 -1.79
N ALA A 249 25.87 0.84 -2.73
CA ALA A 249 25.91 -0.16 -3.80
C ALA A 249 26.22 -1.57 -3.27
N ASN A 250 27.12 -1.66 -2.28
CA ASN A 250 27.39 -2.92 -1.62
C ASN A 250 26.19 -3.38 -0.78
N ALA A 251 25.54 -2.46 -0.07
CA ALA A 251 24.33 -2.72 0.70
C ALA A 251 23.21 -3.30 -0.19
N LEU A 252 23.01 -2.73 -1.39
CA LEU A 252 22.09 -3.29 -2.38
C LEU A 252 22.44 -4.73 -2.77
N THR A 253 23.72 -5.02 -2.98
CA THR A 253 24.18 -6.40 -3.27
C THR A 253 23.94 -7.35 -2.09
N VAL A 254 24.20 -6.89 -0.87
CA VAL A 254 23.95 -7.63 0.38
C VAL A 254 22.46 -7.91 0.55
N CYS A 255 21.59 -6.93 0.29
CA CYS A 255 20.12 -7.07 0.39
C CYS A 255 19.55 -8.17 -0.50
N GLY A 256 20.20 -8.44 -1.64
CA GLY A 256 19.83 -9.52 -2.56
C GLY A 256 19.94 -10.93 -1.98
N LYS A 257 20.50 -11.11 -0.77
CA LYS A 257 20.61 -12.42 -0.09
C LYS A 257 19.51 -12.69 0.95
N PRO A 258 19.26 -11.82 1.95
CA PRO A 258 18.19 -12.05 2.92
C PRO A 258 16.79 -11.90 2.33
N GLN A 259 16.58 -11.03 1.33
CA GLN A 259 15.25 -10.77 0.79
C GLN A 259 14.58 -12.00 0.13
N PRO A 260 15.28 -12.80 -0.72
CA PRO A 260 14.72 -14.06 -1.22
C PRO A 260 14.42 -15.08 -0.12
N ILE A 261 15.19 -15.07 0.97
CA ILE A 261 14.93 -15.94 2.12
C ILE A 261 13.64 -15.52 2.80
N CYS A 262 13.44 -14.22 3.07
CA CYS A 262 12.18 -13.72 3.60
C CYS A 262 10.98 -14.17 2.76
N ALA A 263 11.07 -14.04 1.43
CA ALA A 263 10.01 -14.45 0.52
C ALA A 263 9.70 -15.96 0.60
N ALA A 264 10.68 -16.79 0.95
CA ALA A 264 10.52 -18.23 1.10
C ALA A 264 10.07 -18.67 2.50
N THR A 265 10.40 -17.90 3.55
CA THR A 265 10.24 -18.34 4.94
C THR A 265 9.12 -17.66 5.72
N ALA A 266 8.63 -16.50 5.28
CA ALA A 266 7.57 -15.77 5.95
C ALA A 266 6.30 -15.70 5.10
N ALA A 267 5.13 -15.76 5.74
CA ALA A 267 3.86 -15.64 5.06
C ALA A 267 3.72 -14.26 4.39
N THR A 268 3.02 -14.24 3.26
CA THR A 268 2.60 -13.00 2.60
C THR A 268 1.17 -12.69 3.01
N GLU A 269 0.98 -11.60 3.75
CA GLU A 269 -0.32 -11.13 4.21
C GLU A 269 -0.81 -9.94 3.38
N GLU A 270 -2.12 -9.71 3.39
CA GLU A 270 -2.71 -8.48 2.85
C GLU A 270 -2.39 -7.32 3.78
N ALA A 271 -2.18 -6.13 3.22
CA ALA A 271 -1.90 -4.90 3.93
C ALA A 271 -3.20 -4.28 4.47
N THR A 272 -3.82 -4.95 5.45
CA THR A 272 -4.98 -4.44 6.18
C THR A 272 -4.53 -3.61 7.39
N PRO A 273 -5.41 -2.78 7.98
CA PRO A 273 -5.11 -2.07 9.21
C PRO A 273 -4.64 -3.00 10.34
N GLU A 274 -5.23 -4.18 10.45
CA GLU A 274 -4.94 -5.17 11.48
C GLU A 274 -3.55 -5.80 11.29
N THR A 275 -3.22 -6.20 10.06
CA THR A 275 -1.91 -6.83 9.78
C THR A 275 -0.77 -5.82 9.90
N ILE A 276 -0.98 -4.56 9.47
CA ILE A 276 -0.02 -3.47 9.68
C ILE A 276 0.16 -3.18 11.18
N SER A 277 -0.93 -3.13 11.95
CA SER A 277 -0.85 -2.91 13.41
C SER A 277 -0.14 -4.06 14.14
N ALA A 278 -0.41 -5.30 13.74
CA ALA A 278 0.28 -6.48 14.26
C ALA A 278 1.78 -6.46 13.93
N ALA A 279 2.13 -6.12 12.68
CA ALA A 279 3.51 -5.95 12.23
C ALA A 279 4.27 -4.90 13.05
N ILE A 280 3.67 -3.72 13.27
CA ILE A 280 4.25 -2.67 14.11
C ILE A 280 4.42 -3.18 15.54
N THR A 281 3.41 -3.83 16.11
CA THR A 281 3.46 -4.36 17.48
C THR A 281 4.55 -5.41 17.65
N ALA A 282 4.68 -6.33 16.69
CA ALA A 282 5.74 -7.33 16.69
C ALA A 282 7.12 -6.66 16.65
N PHE A 283 7.33 -5.70 15.76
CA PHE A 283 8.56 -4.92 15.67
C PHE A 283 8.89 -4.20 16.99
N THR A 284 7.94 -3.44 17.54
CA THR A 284 8.17 -2.66 18.77
C THR A 284 8.46 -3.54 19.98
N SER A 285 7.75 -4.67 20.10
CA SER A 285 7.97 -5.62 21.20
C SER A 285 9.32 -6.32 21.14
N THR A 286 9.97 -6.33 19.97
CA THR A 286 11.27 -6.95 19.75
C THR A 286 12.44 -6.01 19.99
N LEU A 287 12.20 -4.70 20.05
CA LEU A 287 13.23 -3.73 20.40
C LEU A 287 13.81 -4.00 21.79
N GLY A 288 15.13 -4.01 21.86
CA GLY A 288 15.89 -4.19 23.10
C GLY A 288 15.76 -5.57 23.72
N GLN A 289 15.29 -6.61 23.01
CA GLN A 289 15.17 -7.95 23.58
C GLN A 289 16.52 -8.60 23.91
N ASN A 290 17.61 -8.20 23.24
CA ASN A 290 18.96 -8.62 23.57
C ASN A 290 19.52 -7.82 24.78
N GLN A 291 18.99 -8.07 25.98
CA GLN A 291 19.10 -7.20 27.19
C GLN A 291 20.42 -7.27 27.99
N ASP A 292 21.38 -8.10 27.62
CA ASP A 292 22.65 -8.25 28.35
C ASP A 292 23.66 -7.10 28.07
N ARG A 293 23.17 -5.86 28.00
CA ARG A 293 23.88 -4.68 27.48
C ARG A 293 24.03 -3.57 28.51
N THR A 294 24.63 -3.88 29.65
CA THR A 294 24.72 -2.97 30.79
C THR A 294 25.50 -1.67 30.53
N THR A 295 26.37 -1.64 29.53
CA THR A 295 27.19 -0.48 29.15
C THR A 295 26.72 0.22 27.87
N ALA A 296 25.63 -0.26 27.28
CA ALA A 296 25.02 0.31 26.10
C ALA A 296 24.09 1.49 26.44
N THR A 297 23.83 2.35 25.45
CA THR A 297 22.99 3.55 25.64
C THR A 297 21.55 3.10 25.94
N ASN A 298 20.96 3.60 27.04
CA ASN A 298 19.67 3.10 27.53
C ASN A 298 19.59 1.57 27.63
N LYS A 299 20.72 0.91 27.90
CA LYS A 299 20.83 -0.55 27.97
C LYS A 299 20.37 -1.27 26.70
N GLY A 300 20.49 -0.62 25.53
CA GLY A 300 20.08 -1.18 24.25
C GLY A 300 18.55 -1.24 24.04
N ALA A 301 17.75 -0.52 24.84
CA ALA A 301 16.27 -0.59 24.78
C ALA A 301 15.66 -0.27 23.40
N TYR A 302 16.40 0.40 22.52
CA TYR A 302 15.96 0.80 21.18
C TYR A 302 16.72 0.10 20.06
N VAL A 303 17.46 -0.97 20.37
CA VAL A 303 18.24 -1.73 19.42
C VAL A 303 17.43 -2.92 18.92
N PHE A 304 17.34 -3.06 17.59
CA PHE A 304 16.76 -4.22 16.92
C PHE A 304 17.91 -5.15 16.48
N GLY A 305 17.97 -6.35 17.05
CA GLY A 305 19.05 -7.32 16.84
C GLY A 305 20.12 -7.24 17.92
N LYS A 306 21.18 -8.02 17.72
CA LYS A 306 22.32 -8.11 18.63
C LYS A 306 23.41 -7.15 18.18
N GLY A 307 23.47 -5.95 18.76
CA GLY A 307 24.62 -5.04 18.64
C GLY A 307 25.81 -5.33 19.57
N GLU A 308 26.66 -4.34 19.78
CA GLU A 308 27.75 -4.29 20.76
C GLU A 308 27.27 -3.80 22.14
N ASN A 309 27.94 -4.25 23.21
CA ASN A 309 27.68 -3.75 24.57
C ASN A 309 28.54 -2.51 24.86
N ASN A 310 28.36 -1.44 24.09
CA ASN A 310 29.04 -0.16 24.26
C ASN A 310 28.13 0.98 23.74
N ALA A 311 28.57 2.24 23.82
CA ALA A 311 27.76 3.38 23.39
C ALA A 311 27.46 3.42 21.87
N ASN A 312 28.27 2.73 21.05
CA ASN A 312 28.15 2.62 19.60
C ASN A 312 27.58 1.25 19.20
N GLU A 313 26.35 0.99 19.64
CA GLU A 313 25.72 -0.33 19.65
C GLU A 313 25.68 -1.03 18.29
N CYS A 314 25.59 -0.30 17.17
CA CYS A 314 25.52 -0.89 15.82
C CYS A 314 26.68 -0.41 14.92
N SER A 315 27.91 -0.78 15.28
CA SER A 315 29.12 -0.44 14.49
C SER A 315 29.47 -1.50 13.42
N GLY A 316 28.87 -2.70 13.49
CA GLY A 316 29.02 -3.77 12.49
C GLY A 316 30.40 -4.41 12.48
N GLY A 317 31.04 -4.52 13.65
CA GLY A 317 32.38 -5.09 13.83
C GLY A 317 32.59 -6.47 13.16
N ALA A 318 33.85 -6.77 12.82
CA ALA A 318 34.23 -7.97 12.10
C ALA A 318 33.94 -9.25 12.91
N GLY A 319 33.11 -10.16 12.37
CA GLY A 319 33.03 -11.55 12.82
C GLY A 319 32.36 -11.83 14.17
N SER A 320 31.64 -10.87 14.76
CA SER A 320 31.28 -10.94 16.21
C SER A 320 29.81 -11.15 16.56
N GLN A 321 28.91 -11.51 15.62
CA GLN A 321 27.48 -11.64 15.95
C GLN A 321 26.87 -10.31 16.46
N GLN A 322 27.36 -9.18 15.95
CA GLN A 322 27.08 -7.82 16.47
C GLN A 322 26.40 -6.91 15.43
N SER A 323 25.46 -7.49 14.66
CA SER A 323 24.67 -6.74 13.68
C SER A 323 23.31 -6.34 14.23
N CYS A 324 22.94 -5.08 14.04
CA CYS A 324 21.70 -4.53 14.56
C CYS A 324 21.30 -3.24 13.84
N VAL A 325 20.14 -2.71 14.21
CA VAL A 325 19.68 -1.36 13.91
C VAL A 325 19.42 -0.62 15.22
N ASN A 326 19.99 0.57 15.39
CA ASN A 326 19.85 1.38 16.60
C ASN A 326 18.90 2.56 16.38
N TYR A 327 17.65 2.43 16.81
CA TYR A 327 16.63 3.49 16.69
C TYR A 327 16.71 4.55 17.79
N HIS A 328 17.65 4.46 18.72
CA HIS A 328 17.72 5.35 19.88
C HIS A 328 17.65 6.83 19.49
N ALA A 329 18.49 7.25 18.54
CA ALA A 329 18.57 8.66 18.18
C ALA A 329 17.31 9.15 17.45
N VAL A 330 16.71 8.31 16.58
CA VAL A 330 15.42 8.58 15.93
C VAL A 330 14.29 8.74 16.96
N ILE A 331 14.24 7.87 17.97
CA ILE A 331 13.17 7.86 18.99
C ILE A 331 13.33 8.99 20.01
N THR A 332 14.56 9.34 20.38
CA THR A 332 14.83 10.30 21.47
C THR A 332 15.09 11.73 21.01
N THR A 333 15.58 11.94 19.78
CA THR A 333 15.82 13.29 19.22
C THR A 333 14.69 13.76 18.31
N GLY A 334 13.86 12.84 17.80
CA GLY A 334 12.62 13.20 17.15
C GLY A 334 11.72 13.90 18.18
N GLN A 335 11.24 15.11 17.87
CA GLN A 335 10.13 15.72 18.61
C GLN A 335 9.13 14.64 18.97
N ALA A 336 8.83 14.44 20.26
CA ALA A 336 8.03 13.33 20.79
C ALA A 336 6.83 13.01 19.88
N LYS A 337 7.07 12.13 18.91
CA LYS A 337 6.08 11.55 18.04
C LYS A 337 6.04 10.12 18.53
N PRO A 338 4.96 9.67 19.17
CA PRO A 338 4.83 8.28 19.56
C PRO A 338 5.14 7.40 18.34
N LEU A 339 5.71 6.22 18.55
CA LEU A 339 6.20 5.34 17.46
C LEU A 339 5.15 5.12 16.35
N THR A 340 3.86 5.23 16.71
CA THR A 340 2.69 5.26 15.84
C THR A 340 2.66 6.37 14.78
N THR A 341 3.40 7.46 14.96
CA THR A 341 3.45 8.64 14.05
C THR A 341 4.78 8.75 13.31
N ALA A 342 5.77 7.91 13.66
CA ALA A 342 7.03 7.79 12.91
C ALA A 342 6.91 6.77 11.75
N ILE A 343 5.90 5.89 11.82
CA ILE A 343 5.64 4.81 10.86
C ILE A 343 4.36 5.07 10.03
N ALA A 344 3.66 6.19 10.25
CA ALA A 344 2.45 6.60 9.52
C ALA A 344 2.74 7.68 8.47
#